data_AF-A0A0K8Q2S3-F1
#
_entry.id   AF-A0A0K8Q2S3-F1
#
_cell.length_a   1.000
_cell.length_b   1.000
_cell.length_c   1.000
_cell.angle_alpha   90.00
_cell.angle_beta   90.00
_cell.angle_gamma   90.00
#
_symmetry.space_group_name_H-M   'P 1'
#
loop_
_entity.id
_entity.type
_entity.pdbx_description
1 polymer ?
#
loop_
_entity_poly.entity_id
_entity_poly.type
_entity_poly.pdbx_seq_one_letter_code
_entity_poly.pdbx_strand_id
1 'polypeptide(L)'
;MTASTSQSTPLRLLAVHAHPDDESSKGAATMAMYAAAGVDVMVATCTDGSRGDIQNPAMEHEPHPKRDMAGARRLEMNHAAKVLGVRQRWIGFVDSGLPEGDPLPPLPAGSFAVQHWSGQPRPLSGWSVTSSRT
;
A
#
# COMPACT_ATOMS: atom_id res chain seq x y z
N MET A 1 -16.55 -44.78 9.09
CA MET A 1 -15.28 -44.03 9.18
C MET A 1 -15.57 -42.61 8.74
N THR A 2 -15.72 -41.67 9.67
CA THR A 2 -15.92 -40.25 9.37
C THR A 2 -14.54 -39.62 9.18
N ALA A 3 -14.20 -39.22 7.96
CA ALA A 3 -12.95 -38.52 7.69
C ALA A 3 -12.98 -37.15 8.39
N SER A 4 -12.05 -36.93 9.31
CA SER A 4 -11.78 -35.61 9.87
C SER A 4 -11.15 -34.76 8.76
N THR A 5 -11.93 -33.88 8.15
CA THR A 5 -11.36 -32.83 7.31
C THR A 5 -10.58 -31.89 8.22
N SER A 6 -9.25 -31.92 8.12
CA SER A 6 -8.40 -30.89 8.70
C SER A 6 -8.85 -29.55 8.12
N GLN A 7 -9.48 -28.70 8.93
CA GLN A 7 -9.79 -27.33 8.56
C GLN A 7 -8.46 -26.61 8.32
N SER A 8 -8.06 -26.41 7.07
CA SER A 8 -6.88 -25.60 6.76
C SER A 8 -7.16 -24.17 7.18
N THR A 9 -6.28 -23.57 7.98
CA THR A 9 -6.40 -22.14 8.32
C THR A 9 -6.41 -21.30 7.04
N PRO A 10 -7.34 -20.34 6.90
CA PRO A 10 -7.40 -19.48 5.72
C PRO A 10 -6.07 -18.75 5.51
N LEU A 11 -5.54 -18.82 4.29
CA LEU A 11 -4.33 -18.10 3.92
C LEU A 11 -4.61 -16.59 3.89
N ARG A 12 -3.57 -15.80 4.19
CA ARG A 12 -3.66 -14.33 4.23
C ARG A 12 -2.45 -13.73 3.53
N LEU A 13 -2.66 -12.67 2.77
CA LEU A 13 -1.62 -11.93 2.06
C LEU A 13 -1.69 -10.46 2.47
N LEU A 14 -0.54 -9.88 2.85
CA LEU A 14 -0.40 -8.46 3.10
C LEU A 14 0.55 -7.87 2.04
N ALA A 15 0.04 -6.98 1.20
CA ALA A 15 0.82 -6.18 0.27
C ALA A 15 1.02 -4.79 0.86
N VAL A 16 2.26 -4.37 1.04
CA VAL A 16 2.60 -3.04 1.59
C VAL A 16 3.15 -2.18 0.47
N HIS A 17 2.53 -1.02 0.25
CA HIS A 17 2.85 -0.12 -0.86
C HIS A 17 3.07 1.31 -0.36
N ALA A 18 3.92 2.06 -1.05
CA ALA A 18 4.25 3.41 -0.63
C ALA A 18 3.06 4.36 -0.87
N HIS A 19 2.53 4.36 -2.10
CA HIS A 19 1.50 5.28 -2.56
C HIS A 19 0.23 4.54 -3.00
N PRO A 20 -0.93 5.21 -3.02
CA PRO A 20 -2.11 4.68 -3.69
C PRO A 20 -1.92 4.76 -5.21
N ASP A 21 -1.99 3.61 -5.89
CA ASP A 21 -1.68 3.30 -7.32
C ASP A 21 -0.61 2.19 -7.47
N ASP A 22 0.30 2.07 -6.50
CA ASP A 22 1.38 1.09 -6.49
C ASP A 22 0.83 -0.35 -6.49
N GLU A 23 -0.28 -0.58 -5.81
CA GLU A 23 -0.92 -1.90 -5.74
C GLU A 23 -1.48 -2.31 -7.10
N SER A 24 -2.04 -1.35 -7.83
CA SER A 24 -2.62 -1.55 -9.14
C SER A 24 -1.54 -1.70 -10.22
N SER A 25 -0.44 -0.94 -10.12
CA SER A 25 0.64 -0.95 -11.12
C SER A 25 1.63 -2.12 -10.96
N LYS A 26 1.87 -2.59 -9.73
CA LYS A 26 2.93 -3.59 -9.45
C LYS A 26 2.39 -4.95 -9.02
N GLY A 27 1.18 -5.01 -8.46
CA GLY A 27 0.68 -6.19 -7.75
C GLY A 27 -0.73 -6.66 -8.15
N ALA A 28 -1.42 -5.96 -9.05
CA ALA A 28 -2.85 -6.17 -9.32
C ALA A 28 -3.20 -7.63 -9.66
N ALA A 29 -2.54 -8.21 -10.67
CA ALA A 29 -2.84 -9.55 -11.14
C ALA A 29 -2.64 -10.61 -10.05
N THR A 30 -1.54 -10.52 -9.30
CA THR A 30 -1.21 -11.43 -8.20
C THR A 30 -2.25 -11.32 -7.07
N MET A 31 -2.59 -10.11 -6.65
CA MET A 31 -3.58 -9.91 -5.59
C MET A 31 -4.97 -10.38 -6.00
N ALA A 32 -5.41 -10.04 -7.21
CA ALA A 32 -6.71 -10.46 -7.73
C ALA A 32 -6.79 -12.00 -7.87
N MET A 33 -5.71 -12.65 -8.32
CA MET A 33 -5.63 -14.12 -8.37
C MET A 33 -5.82 -14.74 -6.99
N TYR A 34 -5.12 -14.24 -5.96
CA TYR A 34 -5.25 -14.77 -4.60
C TYR A 34 -6.62 -14.47 -3.99
N ALA A 35 -7.17 -13.28 -4.21
CA ALA A 35 -8.52 -12.94 -3.77
C ALA A 35 -9.56 -13.87 -4.41
N ALA A 36 -9.45 -14.14 -5.71
CA ALA A 36 -10.33 -15.09 -6.42
C ALA A 36 -10.17 -16.54 -5.92
N ALA A 37 -8.99 -16.90 -5.42
CA ALA A 37 -8.73 -18.19 -4.77
C ALA A 37 -9.21 -18.26 -3.31
N GLY A 38 -9.86 -17.21 -2.79
CA GLY A 38 -10.41 -17.16 -1.43
C GLY A 38 -9.40 -16.79 -0.34
N VAL A 39 -8.21 -16.29 -0.71
CA VAL A 39 -7.22 -15.78 0.25
C VAL A 39 -7.66 -14.41 0.79
N ASP A 40 -7.46 -14.18 2.10
CA ASP A 40 -7.69 -12.87 2.71
C ASP A 40 -6.56 -11.90 2.35
N VAL A 41 -6.77 -11.09 1.32
CA VAL A 41 -5.80 -10.12 0.81
C VAL A 41 -6.04 -8.73 1.41
N MET A 42 -4.99 -8.16 1.99
CA MET A 42 -4.93 -6.80 2.51
C MET A 42 -3.86 -6.00 1.78
N VAL A 43 -4.21 -4.79 1.34
CA VAL A 43 -3.27 -3.75 0.96
C VAL A 43 -3.08 -2.80 2.15
N ALA A 44 -1.83 -2.45 2.42
CA ALA A 44 -1.47 -1.39 3.36
C ALA A 44 -0.72 -0.30 2.58
N THR A 45 -1.35 0.86 2.43
CA THR A 45 -0.75 2.02 1.76
C THR A 45 -0.15 2.95 2.80
N CYS A 46 1.15 3.22 2.65
CA CYS A 46 1.92 3.99 3.61
C CYS A 46 1.49 5.46 3.66
N THR A 47 1.40 6.11 2.50
CA THR A 47 1.21 7.56 2.38
C THR A 47 -0.15 7.92 1.77
N ASP A 48 -0.52 9.19 1.81
CA ASP A 48 -1.75 9.71 1.20
C ASP A 48 -1.63 10.01 -0.30
N GLY A 49 -0.42 9.93 -0.88
CA GLY A 49 -0.13 10.27 -2.28
C GLY A 49 -0.41 11.74 -2.64
N SER A 50 -0.48 12.63 -1.64
CA SER A 50 -0.89 14.02 -1.80
C SER A 50 0.06 14.87 -2.65
N ARG A 51 1.28 14.41 -2.88
CA ARG A 51 2.33 15.13 -3.62
C ARG A 51 2.65 14.53 -4.99
N GLY A 52 1.87 13.57 -5.45
CA GLY A 52 1.96 13.05 -6.81
C GLY A 52 1.27 13.95 -7.84
N ASP A 53 1.67 13.78 -9.10
CA ASP A 53 1.10 14.52 -10.22
C ASP A 53 -0.12 13.83 -10.85
N ILE A 54 -0.95 14.62 -11.55
CA ILE A 54 -2.01 14.10 -12.42
C ILE A 54 -1.37 13.64 -13.73
N GLN A 55 -1.30 12.33 -13.95
CA GLN A 55 -0.70 11.77 -15.17
C GLN A 55 -1.68 11.67 -16.35
N ASN A 56 -2.99 11.64 -16.09
CA ASN A 56 -4.01 11.53 -17.13
C ASN A 56 -4.40 12.93 -17.65
N PRO A 57 -4.11 13.29 -18.92
CA PRO A 57 -4.45 14.59 -19.47
C PRO A 57 -5.96 14.91 -19.43
N ALA A 58 -6.82 13.88 -19.49
CA ALA A 58 -8.27 14.07 -19.39
C ALA A 58 -8.70 14.62 -18.00
N MET A 59 -7.86 14.46 -16.98
CA MET A 59 -8.11 14.94 -15.61
C MET A 59 -7.46 16.31 -15.36
N GLU A 60 -6.78 16.90 -16.34
CA GLU A 60 -6.04 18.16 -16.16
C GLU A 60 -6.95 19.32 -15.77
N HIS A 61 -8.23 19.30 -16.12
CA HIS A 61 -9.18 20.36 -15.76
C HIS A 61 -10.07 20.03 -14.56
N GLU A 62 -9.88 18.86 -13.94
CA GLU A 62 -10.72 18.42 -12.82
C GLU A 62 -10.42 19.22 -11.54
N PRO A 63 -11.43 19.87 -10.92
CA PRO A 63 -11.22 20.74 -9.78
C PRO A 63 -10.91 19.96 -8.49
N HIS A 64 -11.40 18.72 -8.36
CA HIS A 64 -11.24 17.93 -7.15
C HIS A 64 -9.77 17.58 -6.85
N PRO A 65 -9.03 16.85 -7.72
CA PRO A 65 -7.63 16.51 -7.45
C PRO A 65 -6.72 17.74 -7.34
N LYS A 66 -7.06 18.85 -8.00
CA LYS A 66 -6.34 20.13 -7.85
C LYS A 66 -6.49 20.77 -6.48
N ARG A 67 -7.68 20.65 -5.88
CA ARG A 67 -7.97 21.22 -4.56
C ARG A 67 -7.55 20.29 -3.42
N ASP A 68 -7.75 18.99 -3.62
CA ASP A 68 -7.54 17.95 -2.61
C ASP A 68 -7.09 16.65 -3.28
N MET A 69 -5.78 16.57 -3.55
CA MET A 69 -5.18 15.38 -4.17
C MET A 69 -5.33 14.14 -3.28
N ALA A 70 -5.12 14.29 -1.97
CA ALA A 70 -5.26 13.19 -1.01
C ALA A 70 -6.68 12.63 -1.00
N GLY A 71 -7.69 13.51 -0.98
CA GLY A 71 -9.10 13.13 -1.06
C GLY A 71 -9.45 12.41 -2.36
N ALA A 72 -8.96 12.91 -3.50
CA ALA A 72 -9.12 12.26 -4.79
C ALA A 72 -8.50 10.84 -4.80
N ARG A 73 -7.24 10.72 -4.38
CA ARG A 73 -6.54 9.42 -4.32
C ARG A 73 -7.18 8.43 -3.35
N ARG A 74 -7.82 8.91 -2.27
CA ARG A 74 -8.63 8.03 -1.39
C ARG A 74 -9.83 7.44 -2.12
N LEU A 75 -10.51 8.21 -2.96
CA LEU A 75 -11.63 7.70 -3.76
C LEU A 75 -11.15 6.70 -4.82
N GLU A 76 -10.04 7.01 -5.49
CA GLU A 76 -9.40 6.12 -6.48
C GLU A 76 -9.00 4.79 -5.84
N MET A 77 -8.29 4.83 -4.70
CA MET A 77 -7.87 3.64 -3.96
C MET A 77 -9.07 2.82 -3.48
N ASN A 78 -10.13 3.47 -2.99
CA ASN A 78 -11.37 2.78 -2.60
C ASN A 78 -12.03 2.07 -3.79
N HIS A 79 -11.94 2.63 -4.99
CA HIS A 79 -12.45 2.00 -6.20
C HIS A 79 -11.55 0.83 -6.63
N ALA A 80 -10.23 1.03 -6.67
CA ALA A 80 -9.25 -0.01 -6.99
C ALA A 80 -9.38 -1.24 -6.07
N ALA A 81 -9.52 -1.02 -4.76
CA ALA A 81 -9.71 -2.09 -3.78
C ALA A 81 -10.95 -2.95 -4.09
N LYS A 82 -12.06 -2.33 -4.51
CA LYS A 82 -13.28 -3.04 -4.90
C LYS A 82 -13.08 -3.86 -6.16
N VAL A 83 -12.44 -3.28 -7.18
CA VAL A 83 -12.16 -3.96 -8.46
C VAL A 83 -11.25 -5.16 -8.25
N LEU A 84 -10.22 -5.03 -7.41
CA LEU A 84 -9.27 -6.11 -7.11
C LEU A 84 -9.83 -7.16 -6.13
N GLY A 85 -10.94 -6.87 -5.45
CA GLY A 85 -11.48 -7.76 -4.41
C GLY A 85 -10.64 -7.83 -3.14
N VAL A 86 -9.92 -6.74 -2.80
CA VAL A 86 -8.99 -6.70 -1.67
C VAL A 86 -9.48 -5.77 -0.56
N ARG A 87 -8.98 -5.99 0.66
CA ARG A 87 -9.12 -5.02 1.77
C ARG A 87 -8.04 -3.97 1.69
N GLN A 88 -8.32 -2.77 2.18
CA GLN A 88 -7.37 -1.66 2.17
C GLN A 88 -7.23 -1.02 3.56
N ARG A 89 -6.00 -0.66 3.93
CA ARG A 89 -5.67 0.11 5.14
C ARG A 89 -4.64 1.20 4.84
N TRP A 90 -4.86 2.38 5.43
CA TRP A 90 -3.90 3.47 5.43
C TRP A 90 -3.01 3.37 6.66
N ILE A 91 -1.69 3.44 6.49
CA ILE A 91 -0.76 3.53 7.62
C ILE A 91 -0.75 4.96 8.17
N GLY A 92 -0.86 5.97 7.29
CA GLY A 92 -1.16 7.34 7.68
C GLY A 92 0.02 8.31 7.63
N PHE A 93 1.07 8.02 6.86
CA PHE A 93 2.15 8.97 6.63
C PHE A 93 1.75 10.02 5.57
N VAL A 94 2.40 11.18 5.62
CA VAL A 94 2.31 12.19 4.57
C VAL A 94 3.22 11.75 3.42
N ASP A 95 2.76 11.92 2.18
CA ASP A 95 3.62 11.75 1.01
C ASP A 95 4.77 12.76 1.04
N SER A 96 6.01 12.31 0.89
CA SER A 96 7.17 13.21 0.85
C SER A 96 7.24 14.00 -0.45
N GLY A 97 6.65 13.46 -1.52
CA GLY A 97 6.99 13.81 -2.89
C GLY A 97 8.41 13.36 -3.26
N LEU A 98 8.84 13.76 -4.45
CA LEU A 98 10.20 13.56 -4.94
C LEU A 98 10.95 14.91 -4.88
N PRO A 99 11.80 15.15 -3.86
CA PRO A 99 12.53 16.41 -3.75
C PRO A 99 13.62 16.48 -4.84
N GLU A 100 13.83 17.68 -5.38
CA GLU A 100 14.87 17.98 -6.37
C GLU A 100 15.71 19.19 -5.92
N GLY A 101 16.95 19.29 -6.41
CA GLY A 101 17.89 20.38 -6.11
C GLY A 101 19.15 19.94 -5.34
N ASP A 102 20.09 20.87 -5.17
CA ASP A 102 21.30 20.69 -4.36
C ASP A 102 21.61 21.96 -3.53
N PRO A 103 21.46 21.94 -2.19
CA PRO A 103 21.01 20.80 -1.38
C PRO A 103 19.51 20.53 -1.55
N LEU A 104 19.09 19.30 -1.23
CA LEU A 104 17.68 18.94 -1.24
C LEU A 104 16.89 19.74 -0.18
N PRO A 105 15.65 20.17 -0.50
CA PRO A 105 14.79 20.81 0.49
C PRO A 105 14.39 19.82 1.60
N PRO A 106 14.05 20.31 2.80
CA PRO A 106 13.54 19.47 3.87
C PRO A 106 12.22 18.80 3.48
N LEU A 107 12.04 17.56 3.92
CA LEU A 107 10.81 16.80 3.69
C LEU A 107 9.67 17.26 4.61
N PRO A 108 8.41 17.04 4.22
CA PRO A 108 7.25 17.36 5.05
C PRO A 108 7.27 16.63 6.39
N ALA A 109 6.83 17.32 7.45
CA ALA A 109 6.53 16.69 8.73
C ALA A 109 5.49 15.58 8.54
N GLY A 110 5.68 14.44 9.22
CA GLY A 110 4.81 13.28 9.09
C GLY A 110 5.12 12.37 7.89
N SER A 111 6.11 12.70 7.05
CA SER A 111 6.61 11.77 6.04
C SER A 111 7.32 10.58 6.69
N PHE A 112 7.24 9.39 6.08
CA PHE A 112 7.93 8.22 6.62
C PHE A 112 9.45 8.42 6.73
N ALA A 113 10.05 9.08 5.73
CA ALA A 113 11.50 9.30 5.64
C ALA A 113 12.08 10.18 6.76
N VAL A 114 11.26 10.98 7.45
CA VAL A 114 11.72 11.79 8.59
C VAL A 114 11.50 11.12 9.93
N GLN A 115 10.93 9.90 9.94
CA GLN A 115 10.68 9.18 11.17
C GLN A 115 11.95 8.52 11.68
N HIS A 116 12.25 8.78 12.95
CA HIS A 116 13.33 8.11 13.64
C HIS A 116 12.83 6.79 14.23
N TRP A 117 13.39 5.68 13.78
CA TRP A 117 13.15 4.39 14.39
C TRP A 117 13.94 4.26 15.70
N SER A 118 13.26 4.26 16.85
CA SER A 118 13.87 4.11 18.17
C SER A 118 13.75 2.70 18.76
N GLY A 119 13.27 1.72 17.99
CA GLY A 119 13.02 0.36 18.47
C GLY A 119 14.23 -0.58 18.35
N GLN A 120 14.35 -1.54 19.27
CA GLN A 120 15.18 -2.73 19.01
C GLN A 120 14.37 -3.74 18.18
N PRO A 121 14.91 -4.30 17.08
CA PRO A 121 14.23 -5.36 16.36
C PRO A 121 14.07 -6.57 17.28
N ARG A 122 12.81 -6.95 17.58
CA ARG A 122 12.52 -8.20 18.28
C ARG A 122 12.23 -9.29 17.24
N PRO A 123 12.79 -10.50 17.40
CA PRO A 123 12.40 -11.63 16.57
C PRO A 123 10.88 -11.83 16.67
N LEU A 124 10.20 -11.94 15.53
CA LEU A 124 8.81 -12.35 15.50
C LEU A 124 8.75 -13.83 15.93
N SER A 125 8.29 -14.09 17.15
CA SER A 125 8.11 -15.46 17.64
C SER A 125 7.12 -16.21 16.75
N GLY A 126 7.55 -17.36 16.21
CA GLY A 126 6.69 -18.23 15.38
C GLY A 126 6.75 -17.97 13.86
N TRP A 127 7.63 -17.08 13.38
CA TRP A 127 7.84 -16.84 11.95
C TRP A 127 9.23 -17.31 11.53
N SER A 128 9.29 -18.31 10.65
CA SER A 128 10.54 -18.75 10.02
C SER A 128 10.93 -17.75 8.93
N VAL A 129 11.92 -16.90 9.21
CA VAL A 129 12.58 -16.10 8.16
C VAL A 129 13.67 -16.96 7.55
N THR A 130 13.37 -17.63 6.44
CA THR A 130 14.41 -18.26 5.60
C THR A 130 15.04 -17.18 4.72
N SER A 131 16.10 -16.56 5.23
CA SER A 131 17.01 -15.78 4.39
C SER A 131 17.88 -16.76 3.59
N SER A 132 17.57 -17.00 2.32
CA SER A 132 18.57 -17.55 1.40
C SER A 132 19.64 -16.48 1.15
N ARG A 133 20.77 -16.58 1.83
CA ARG A 133 21.98 -15.88 1.41
C ARG A 133 22.42 -16.50 0.09
N THR A 134 22.37 -15.72 -0.98
CA THR A 134 23.26 -15.91 -2.14
C THR A 134 24.65 -15.40 -1.79
#